data_AF-A0A7K2NZB8-F1
#
_entry.id   AF-A0A7K2NZB8-F1
#
_cell.length_a   1.000
_cell.length_b   1.000
_cell.length_c   1.000
_cell.angle_alpha   90.00
_cell.angle_beta   90.00
_cell.angle_gamma   90.00
#
_symmetry.space_group_name_H-M   'P 1'
#
loop_
_entity.id
_entity.type
_entity.pdbx_description
1 polymer ?
#
loop_
_entity_poly.entity_id
_entity_poly.type
_entity_poly.pdbx_seq_one_letter_code
_entity_poly.pdbx_strand_id
1 'polypeptide(L)'
;VTYKQSRRGDAEIDRVLRHVLGDSERPHRVVEFTPYGYDERQYCSPGFDLGVGSLTRTPYAGYPEYHTSADNLDFVSPAAMADTLAVCREAFSVLDRNRRYVNLSPYGEPQLGRRGLYDSVGGRSDAKQAQMAMLWVLSLSDGEHSLLDVAERSGLPFETVVEAADALHGAGLVKA
;
A
#
# COMPACT_ATOMS: atom_id res chain seq x y z
N VAL A 1 -0.34 4.98 15.37
CA VAL A 1 0.15 3.58 15.24
C VAL A 1 1.65 3.62 14.91
N THR A 2 2.44 2.65 15.37
CA THR A 2 3.86 2.53 15.09
C THR A 2 4.12 1.31 14.22
N TYR A 3 4.74 1.52 13.06
CA TYR A 3 5.23 0.44 12.21
C TYR A 3 6.75 0.36 12.30
N LYS A 4 7.27 -0.80 12.72
CA LYS A 4 8.68 -1.15 12.60
C LYS A 4 8.89 -1.90 11.31
N GLN A 5 9.75 -1.36 10.45
CA GLN A 5 10.06 -1.96 9.15
C GLN A 5 10.73 -3.32 9.32
N SER A 6 10.60 -4.17 8.30
CA SER A 6 11.42 -5.36 8.16
C SER A 6 12.90 -4.97 8.00
N ARG A 7 13.80 -5.93 8.17
CA ARG A 7 15.25 -5.68 7.95
C ARG A 7 15.56 -5.17 6.55
N ARG A 8 14.78 -5.56 5.54
CA ARG A 8 14.99 -5.12 4.15
C ARG A 8 14.66 -3.64 3.97
N GLY A 9 13.67 -3.11 4.70
CA GLY A 9 13.22 -1.70 4.61
C GLY A 9 12.43 -1.35 3.34
N ASP A 10 12.51 -2.20 2.32
CA ASP A 10 11.86 -2.06 1.02
C ASP A 10 11.04 -3.29 0.62
N ALA A 11 10.80 -4.23 1.55
CA ALA A 11 9.89 -5.33 1.29
C ALA A 11 8.49 -4.80 0.95
N GLU A 12 7.69 -5.58 0.21
CA GLU A 12 6.36 -5.13 -0.21
C GLU A 12 5.51 -4.64 0.97
N ILE A 13 5.51 -5.36 2.10
CA ILE A 13 4.78 -4.94 3.29
C ILE A 13 5.29 -3.61 3.88
N ASP A 14 6.59 -3.32 3.77
CA ASP A 14 7.17 -2.06 4.25
C ASP A 14 6.67 -0.89 3.40
N ARG A 15 6.63 -1.07 2.09
CA ARG A 15 6.11 -0.07 1.15
C ARG A 15 4.62 0.13 1.35
N VAL A 16 3.85 -0.95 1.46
CA VAL A 16 2.40 -0.88 1.70
C VAL A 16 2.08 -0.15 3.00
N LEU A 17 2.75 -0.47 4.11
CA LEU A 17 2.45 0.21 5.37
C LEU A 17 2.95 1.67 5.39
N ARG A 18 4.04 1.99 4.70
CA ARG A 18 4.44 3.39 4.51
C ARG A 18 3.39 4.16 3.70
N HIS A 19 2.86 3.58 2.64
CA HIS A 19 1.81 4.18 1.82
C HIS A 19 0.52 4.39 2.61
N VAL A 20 -0.01 3.33 3.24
CA VAL A 20 -1.27 3.39 4.02
C VAL A 20 -1.17 4.38 5.18
N LEU A 21 -0.05 4.40 5.90
CA LEU A 21 0.12 5.33 7.00
C LEU A 21 0.36 6.77 6.51
N GLY A 22 1.13 6.96 5.44
CA GLY A 22 1.46 8.26 4.85
C GLY A 22 0.24 8.99 4.28
N ASP A 23 -0.69 8.24 3.68
CA ASP A 23 -1.94 8.80 3.13
C ASP A 23 -3.01 9.02 4.21
N SER A 24 -2.75 8.58 5.45
CA SER A 24 -3.68 8.76 6.57
C SER A 24 -3.42 10.04 7.35
N GLU A 25 -4.47 10.70 7.82
CA GLU A 25 -4.35 11.78 8.82
C GLU A 25 -4.05 11.24 10.24
N ARG A 26 -3.86 9.92 10.38
CA ARG A 26 -3.66 9.25 11.67
C ARG A 26 -2.26 9.55 12.20
N PRO A 27 -2.11 9.91 13.48
CA PRO A 27 -0.80 9.99 14.11
C PRO A 27 -0.07 8.65 14.02
N HIS A 28 1.07 8.64 13.33
CA HIS A 28 1.85 7.43 13.13
C HIS A 28 3.35 7.66 13.23
N ARG A 29 4.08 6.56 13.37
CA ARG A 29 5.55 6.51 13.31
C ARG A 29 5.96 5.31 12.48
N VAL A 30 6.88 5.52 11.56
CA VAL A 30 7.60 4.45 10.89
C VAL A 30 9.02 4.45 11.46
N VAL A 31 9.48 3.31 11.97
CA VAL A 31 10.80 3.17 12.59
C VAL A 31 11.62 2.12 11.85
N GLU A 32 12.93 2.35 11.81
CA GLU A 32 13.88 1.44 11.19
C GLU A 32 13.99 0.11 11.95
N PHE A 33 14.40 -0.93 11.23
CA PHE A 33 14.65 -2.23 11.82
C PHE A 33 15.81 -2.16 12.83
N THR A 34 15.61 -2.81 13.97
CA THR A 34 16.66 -3.19 14.90
C THR A 34 16.50 -4.67 15.22
N PRO A 35 17.58 -5.43 15.48
CA PRO A 35 17.49 -6.86 15.77
C PRO A 35 17.02 -7.16 17.22
N TYR A 36 16.19 -6.28 17.78
CA TYR A 36 15.66 -6.35 19.14
C TYR A 36 14.16 -6.02 19.15
N GLY A 37 13.40 -6.65 20.04
CA GLY A 37 11.94 -6.56 20.05
C GLY A 37 11.31 -7.95 19.98
N TYR A 38 10.33 -8.12 19.07
CA TYR A 38 9.53 -9.33 18.96
C TYR A 38 10.10 -10.30 17.90
N ASP A 39 9.24 -11.17 17.36
CA ASP A 39 9.63 -12.26 16.45
C ASP A 39 10.13 -11.80 15.08
N GLU A 40 9.90 -10.54 14.69
CA GLU A 40 10.47 -9.98 13.45
C GLU A 40 11.99 -10.14 13.42
N ARG A 41 12.66 -10.13 14.58
CA ARG A 41 14.11 -10.38 14.69
C ARG A 41 14.51 -11.79 14.24
N GLN A 42 13.62 -12.78 14.43
CA GLN A 42 13.84 -14.16 14.00
C GLN A 42 13.58 -14.30 12.51
N TYR A 43 12.41 -13.83 12.04
CA TYR A 43 12.05 -13.89 10.61
C TYR A 43 13.01 -13.10 9.72
N CYS A 44 13.57 -12.00 10.22
CA CYS A 44 14.57 -11.19 9.53
C CYS A 44 16.03 -11.65 9.74
N SER A 45 16.27 -12.80 10.38
CA SER A 45 17.63 -13.33 10.55
C SER A 45 18.29 -13.56 9.19
N PRO A 46 19.62 -13.37 9.04
CA PRO A 46 20.29 -13.40 7.73
C PRO A 46 20.04 -14.64 6.86
N GLY A 47 19.77 -15.80 7.48
CA GLY A 47 19.50 -17.04 6.75
C GLY A 47 18.07 -17.17 6.21
N PHE A 48 17.10 -16.42 6.75
CA PHE A 48 15.71 -16.39 6.27
C PHE A 48 15.41 -15.09 5.52
N ASP A 49 15.84 -13.98 6.10
CA ASP A 49 15.71 -12.61 5.60
C ASP A 49 14.30 -12.30 5.08
N LEU A 50 13.24 -12.74 5.75
CA LEU A 50 11.87 -12.49 5.29
C LEU A 50 11.49 -11.02 5.49
N GLY A 51 10.62 -10.51 4.61
CA GLY A 51 10.04 -9.15 4.72
C GLY A 51 8.97 -9.08 5.79
N VAL A 52 9.34 -9.22 7.07
CA VAL A 52 8.41 -9.18 8.20
C VAL A 52 8.69 -7.95 9.06
N GLY A 53 7.74 -7.00 9.06
CA GLY A 53 7.72 -5.86 9.99
C GLY A 53 6.84 -6.11 11.21
N SER A 54 6.62 -5.08 12.03
CA SER A 54 5.76 -5.13 13.22
C SER A 54 4.88 -3.90 13.33
N LEU A 55 3.56 -4.09 13.31
CA LEU A 55 2.57 -3.04 13.51
C LEU A 55 2.07 -3.08 14.96
N THR A 56 2.31 -2.00 15.71
CA THR A 56 1.93 -1.88 17.13
C THR A 56 1.35 -0.49 17.41
N ARG A 57 0.71 -0.28 18.56
CA ARG A 57 0.38 1.09 19.00
C ARG A 57 1.57 1.73 19.69
N THR A 58 1.81 1.29 20.93
CA THR A 58 3.00 1.61 21.71
C THR A 58 3.90 0.38 21.73
N PRO A 59 5.16 0.46 21.26
CA PRO A 59 6.08 -0.67 21.27
C PRO A 59 6.39 -1.22 22.67
N TYR A 60 7.00 -2.41 22.72
CA TYR A 60 7.44 -3.08 23.96
C TYR A 60 8.23 -2.13 24.86
N ALA A 61 8.03 -2.27 26.18
CA ALA A 61 8.66 -1.40 27.19
C ALA A 61 8.45 0.12 26.97
N GLY A 62 7.53 0.53 26.09
CA GLY A 62 7.21 1.92 25.78
C GLY A 62 6.09 2.51 26.64
N TYR A 63 5.54 1.74 27.58
CA TYR A 63 4.49 2.16 28.51
C TYR A 63 4.66 1.49 29.88
N PRO A 64 4.27 2.15 30.99
CA PRO A 64 4.50 1.66 32.36
C PRO A 64 3.86 0.32 32.70
N GLU A 65 2.73 0.01 32.07
CA GLU A 65 1.93 -1.18 32.37
C GLU A 65 2.54 -2.47 31.79
N TYR A 66 3.48 -2.34 30.84
CA TYR A 66 4.12 -3.46 30.15
C TYR A 66 4.74 -4.46 31.14
N HIS A 67 4.40 -5.75 31.01
CA HIS A 67 4.81 -6.84 31.91
C HIS A 67 4.35 -6.69 33.37
N THR A 68 3.27 -5.95 33.62
CA THR A 68 2.63 -5.86 34.94
C THR A 68 1.16 -6.25 34.86
N SER A 69 0.51 -6.47 36.00
CA SER A 69 -0.94 -6.70 36.05
C SER A 69 -1.78 -5.47 35.67
N ALA A 70 -1.15 -4.31 35.47
CA ALA A 70 -1.83 -3.10 35.00
C ALA A 70 -2.13 -3.14 33.49
N ASP A 71 -1.47 -4.03 32.72
CA ASP A 71 -1.85 -4.31 31.33
C ASP A 71 -3.09 -5.23 31.31
N ASN A 72 -4.26 -4.62 31.49
CA ASN A 72 -5.53 -5.29 31.69
C ASN A 72 -6.64 -4.65 30.83
N LEU A 73 -7.88 -5.15 30.95
CA LEU A 73 -9.00 -4.71 30.11
C LEU A 73 -9.37 -3.23 30.28
N ASP A 74 -9.06 -2.62 31.42
CA ASP A 74 -9.33 -1.19 31.65
C ASP A 74 -8.32 -0.30 30.90
N PHE A 75 -7.13 -0.83 30.60
CA PHE A 75 -6.11 -0.15 29.81
C PHE A 75 -6.37 -0.25 28.30
N VAL A 76 -7.01 -1.35 27.85
CA VAL A 76 -7.30 -1.59 26.44
C VAL A 76 -8.46 -0.71 25.95
N SER A 77 -8.21 0.07 24.90
CA SER A 77 -9.23 0.94 24.30
C SER A 77 -9.89 0.31 23.05
N PRO A 78 -11.23 0.13 23.02
CA PRO A 78 -11.93 -0.35 21.82
C PRO A 78 -11.70 0.54 20.58
N ALA A 79 -11.66 1.86 20.77
CA ALA A 79 -11.39 2.81 19.69
C ALA A 79 -9.97 2.62 19.11
N ALA A 80 -8.99 2.39 19.99
CA ALA A 80 -7.62 2.11 19.59
C ALA A 80 -7.48 0.79 18.82
N MET A 81 -8.24 -0.25 19.20
CA MET A 81 -8.28 -1.52 18.48
C MET A 81 -8.93 -1.38 17.11
N ALA A 82 -10.06 -0.67 17.02
CA ALA A 82 -10.76 -0.43 15.76
C ALA A 82 -9.88 0.36 14.77
N ASP A 83 -9.16 1.36 15.24
CA ASP A 83 -8.19 2.14 14.46
C ASP A 83 -7.06 1.26 13.91
N THR A 84 -6.44 0.40 14.74
CA THR A 84 -5.40 -0.52 14.27
C THR A 84 -5.94 -1.56 13.29
N LEU A 85 -7.16 -2.07 13.51
CA LEU A 85 -7.82 -2.99 12.57
C LEU A 85 -8.11 -2.32 11.22
N ALA A 86 -8.49 -1.04 11.21
CA ALA A 86 -8.69 -0.28 9.98
C ALA A 86 -7.39 -0.20 9.15
N VAL A 87 -6.25 0.09 9.79
CA VAL A 87 -4.93 0.09 9.13
C VAL A 87 -4.61 -1.28 8.53
N CYS A 88 -4.86 -2.37 9.26
CA CYS A 88 -4.65 -3.73 8.72
C CYS A 88 -5.53 -4.00 7.49
N ARG A 89 -6.80 -3.58 7.51
CA ARG A 89 -7.73 -3.74 6.38
C ARG A 89 -7.29 -2.95 5.16
N GLU A 90 -6.85 -1.71 5.36
CA GLU A 90 -6.31 -0.85 4.30
C GLU A 90 -5.05 -1.49 3.67
N ALA A 91 -4.14 -1.98 4.50
CA ALA A 91 -2.93 -2.68 4.04
C ALA A 91 -3.25 -3.93 3.23
N PHE A 92 -4.15 -4.79 3.72
CA PHE A 92 -4.58 -5.97 2.95
C PHE A 92 -5.26 -5.58 1.65
N SER A 93 -6.08 -4.53 1.68
CA SER A 93 -6.73 -4.02 0.48
C SER A 93 -5.72 -3.56 -0.59
N VAL A 94 -4.62 -2.91 -0.18
CA VAL A 94 -3.53 -2.57 -1.09
C VAL A 94 -2.83 -3.84 -1.60
N LEU A 95 -2.43 -4.75 -0.71
CA LEU A 95 -1.75 -6.01 -1.08
C LEU A 95 -2.54 -6.84 -2.10
N ASP A 96 -3.85 -7.02 -1.87
CA ASP A 96 -4.72 -7.82 -2.76
C ASP A 96 -4.84 -7.24 -4.17
N ARG A 97 -4.60 -5.92 -4.31
CA ARG A 97 -4.78 -5.17 -5.56
C ARG A 97 -3.47 -4.64 -6.13
N ASN A 98 -2.34 -4.84 -5.47
CA ASN A 98 -1.01 -4.39 -5.90
C ASN A 98 -0.44 -5.26 -7.04
N ARG A 99 -1.18 -5.37 -8.13
CA ARG A 99 -0.84 -6.21 -9.27
C ARG A 99 0.21 -5.56 -10.15
N ARG A 100 0.87 -6.38 -10.96
CA ARG A 100 1.69 -5.96 -12.09
C ARG A 100 0.94 -6.24 -13.36
N TYR A 101 1.11 -5.37 -14.35
CA TYR A 101 0.45 -5.48 -15.63
C TYR A 101 1.47 -5.36 -16.77
N VAL A 102 1.14 -5.92 -17.93
CA VAL A 102 1.88 -5.77 -19.19
C VAL A 102 1.00 -5.05 -20.21
N ASN A 103 1.49 -3.94 -20.74
CA ASN A 103 0.86 -3.15 -21.79
C ASN A 103 0.89 -3.91 -23.13
N LEU A 104 -0.29 -4.08 -23.73
CA LEU A 104 -0.48 -4.78 -25.00
C LEU A 104 -0.38 -3.86 -26.23
N SER A 105 -0.19 -2.56 -26.01
CA SER A 105 0.04 -1.52 -27.02
C SER A 105 1.23 -0.63 -26.63
N PRO A 106 2.46 -1.18 -26.52
CA PRO A 106 3.61 -0.47 -25.93
C PRO A 106 4.27 0.57 -26.87
N TYR A 107 3.94 0.58 -28.16
CA TYR A 107 4.56 1.47 -29.15
C TYR A 107 3.76 2.77 -29.32
N GLY A 108 3.78 3.61 -28.29
CA GLY A 108 3.08 4.91 -28.24
C GLY A 108 1.73 4.84 -27.53
N GLU A 109 1.01 5.98 -27.47
CA GLU A 109 -0.27 6.05 -26.78
C GLU A 109 -1.39 5.39 -27.62
N PRO A 110 -2.13 4.41 -27.06
CA PRO A 110 -3.30 3.87 -27.72
C PRO A 110 -4.44 4.90 -27.87
N GLN A 111 -5.25 4.78 -28.92
CA GLN A 111 -6.44 5.62 -29.09
C GLN A 111 -7.56 5.26 -28.08
N LEU A 112 -7.52 5.89 -26.90
CA LEU A 112 -8.43 5.59 -25.76
C LEU A 112 -9.91 5.86 -26.07
N GLY A 113 -10.21 6.90 -26.85
CA GLY A 113 -11.60 7.30 -27.14
C GLY A 113 -12.43 6.26 -27.90
N ARG A 114 -11.82 5.52 -28.84
CA ARG A 114 -12.53 4.44 -29.56
C ARG A 114 -12.88 3.25 -28.67
N ARG A 115 -12.33 3.20 -27.47
CA ARG A 115 -12.54 2.14 -26.48
C ARG A 115 -13.48 2.58 -25.34
N GLY A 116 -14.13 3.74 -25.47
CA GLY A 116 -15.06 4.26 -24.45
C GLY A 116 -14.39 4.76 -23.16
N LEU A 117 -13.05 4.84 -23.13
CA LEU A 117 -12.29 5.20 -21.93
C LEU A 117 -12.30 6.70 -21.61
N TYR A 118 -12.73 7.55 -22.55
CA TYR A 118 -12.99 8.97 -22.26
C TYR A 118 -14.41 9.23 -21.74
N ASP A 119 -15.38 8.40 -22.12
CA ASP A 119 -16.77 8.54 -21.67
C ASP A 119 -16.95 8.07 -20.22
N SER A 120 -16.16 7.10 -19.76
CA SER A 120 -16.07 6.71 -18.34
C SER A 120 -15.46 7.80 -17.45
N VAL A 121 -14.80 8.79 -18.06
CA VAL A 121 -14.13 9.91 -17.41
C VAL A 121 -14.99 11.19 -17.51
N GLY A 122 -15.82 11.30 -18.55
CA GLY A 122 -16.70 12.44 -18.81
C GLY A 122 -17.84 12.57 -17.78
N GLY A 123 -17.73 13.54 -16.88
CA GLY A 123 -18.75 13.84 -15.87
C GLY A 123 -18.26 13.72 -14.43
N ARG A 124 -17.05 13.20 -14.22
CA ARG A 124 -16.40 13.20 -12.90
C ARG A 124 -15.66 14.53 -12.67
N SER A 125 -15.68 15.04 -11.44
CA SER A 125 -14.89 16.22 -11.06
C SER A 125 -13.38 15.99 -11.16
N ASP A 126 -12.95 14.73 -11.17
CA ASP A 126 -11.56 14.26 -11.22
C ASP A 126 -11.14 13.75 -12.62
N ALA A 127 -11.88 14.11 -13.68
CA ALA A 127 -11.68 13.60 -15.03
C ALA A 127 -10.21 13.62 -15.52
N LYS A 128 -9.51 14.74 -15.28
CA LYS A 128 -8.08 14.89 -15.64
C LYS A 128 -7.17 13.91 -14.88
N GLN A 129 -7.50 13.63 -13.62
CA GLN A 129 -6.75 12.72 -12.77
C GLN A 129 -6.92 11.28 -13.23
N ALA A 130 -8.16 10.87 -13.56
CA ALA A 130 -8.45 9.55 -14.10
C ALA A 130 -7.75 9.31 -15.45
N GLN A 131 -7.77 10.30 -16.35
CA GLN A 131 -7.03 10.23 -17.61
C GLN A 131 -5.52 10.08 -17.35
N MET A 132 -4.96 10.88 -16.44
CA MET A 132 -3.54 10.81 -16.10
C MET A 132 -3.17 9.45 -15.49
N ALA A 133 -4.04 8.87 -14.65
CA ALA A 133 -3.85 7.54 -14.10
C ALA A 133 -3.75 6.47 -15.20
N MET A 134 -4.62 6.51 -16.22
CA MET A 134 -4.55 5.58 -17.36
C MET A 134 -3.21 5.68 -18.10
N LEU A 135 -2.72 6.90 -18.33
CA LEU A 135 -1.44 7.12 -19.00
C LEU A 135 -0.27 6.58 -18.17
N TRP A 136 -0.29 6.80 -16.85
CA TRP A 136 0.72 6.26 -15.95
C TRP A 136 0.71 4.73 -15.89
N VAL A 137 -0.48 4.12 -15.80
CA VAL A 137 -0.61 2.66 -15.84
C VAL A 137 -0.06 2.12 -17.15
N LEU A 138 -0.44 2.67 -18.31
CA LEU A 138 0.08 2.22 -19.61
C LEU A 138 1.61 2.37 -19.73
N SER A 139 2.15 3.46 -19.20
CA SER A 139 3.58 3.78 -19.24
C SER A 139 4.44 2.83 -18.41
N LEU A 140 3.92 2.37 -17.26
CA LEU A 140 4.64 1.52 -16.30
C LEU A 140 4.18 0.06 -16.28
N SER A 141 3.21 -0.32 -17.11
CA SER A 141 2.82 -1.73 -17.26
C SER A 141 3.83 -2.48 -18.12
N ASP A 142 5.04 -2.69 -17.61
CA ASP A 142 6.14 -3.43 -18.25
C ASP A 142 6.34 -4.84 -17.68
N GLY A 143 5.50 -5.25 -16.72
CA GLY A 143 5.60 -6.51 -15.98
C GLY A 143 6.46 -6.44 -14.71
N GLU A 144 7.21 -5.35 -14.51
CA GLU A 144 8.10 -5.17 -13.36
C GLU A 144 7.48 -4.23 -12.31
N HIS A 145 6.85 -3.15 -12.75
CA HIS A 145 6.22 -2.18 -11.84
C HIS A 145 4.82 -2.64 -11.40
N SER A 146 4.60 -2.58 -10.10
CA SER A 146 3.30 -2.79 -9.46
C SER A 146 2.43 -1.53 -9.50
N LEU A 147 1.13 -1.67 -9.28
CA LEU A 147 0.24 -0.50 -9.17
C LEU A 147 0.64 0.46 -8.05
N LEU A 148 1.28 -0.04 -6.98
CA LEU A 148 1.83 0.82 -5.94
C LEU A 148 3.04 1.63 -6.45
N ASP A 149 3.90 1.05 -7.30
CA ASP A 149 4.96 1.81 -7.99
C ASP A 149 4.37 2.92 -8.86
N VAL A 150 3.27 2.64 -9.54
CA VAL A 150 2.55 3.63 -10.36
C VAL A 150 1.99 4.76 -9.50
N ALA A 151 1.34 4.43 -8.37
CA ALA A 151 0.81 5.42 -7.44
C ALA A 151 1.91 6.30 -6.86
N GLU A 152 2.99 5.70 -6.34
CA GLU A 152 4.12 6.42 -5.75
C GLU A 152 4.81 7.34 -6.79
N ARG A 153 5.01 6.88 -8.02
CA ARG A 153 5.68 7.68 -9.06
C ARG A 153 4.82 8.79 -9.63
N SER A 154 3.51 8.58 -9.73
CA SER A 154 2.57 9.56 -10.27
C SER A 154 2.06 10.57 -9.23
N GLY A 155 2.16 10.26 -7.94
CA GLY A 155 1.54 11.02 -6.86
C GLY A 155 0.01 10.94 -6.87
N LEU A 156 -0.55 9.94 -7.55
CA LEU A 156 -1.99 9.73 -7.64
C LEU A 156 -2.47 8.77 -6.53
N PRO A 157 -3.71 8.93 -6.04
CA PRO A 157 -4.30 7.98 -5.11
C PRO A 157 -4.29 6.57 -5.68
N PHE A 158 -3.92 5.59 -4.85
CA PHE A 158 -3.83 4.19 -5.26
C PHE A 158 -5.16 3.67 -5.84
N GLU A 159 -6.30 4.06 -5.28
CA GLU A 159 -7.63 3.73 -5.82
C GLU A 159 -7.83 4.22 -7.26
N THR A 160 -7.40 5.45 -7.56
CA THR A 160 -7.51 6.00 -8.92
C THR A 160 -6.64 5.21 -9.91
N VAL A 161 -5.48 4.73 -9.47
CA VAL A 161 -4.60 3.87 -10.27
C VAL A 161 -5.21 2.49 -10.50
N VAL A 162 -5.81 1.89 -9.48
CA VAL A 162 -6.53 0.61 -9.59
C VAL A 162 -7.71 0.72 -10.54
N GLU A 163 -8.57 1.73 -10.39
CA GLU A 163 -9.71 1.99 -11.30
C GLU A 163 -9.24 2.14 -12.75
N ALA A 164 -8.12 2.85 -12.97
CA ALA A 164 -7.54 3.00 -14.30
C ALA A 164 -7.01 1.67 -14.87
N ALA A 165 -6.32 0.87 -14.05
CA ALA A 165 -5.82 -0.44 -14.46
C ALA A 165 -6.97 -1.41 -14.81
N ASP A 166 -8.04 -1.43 -14.01
CA ASP A 166 -9.22 -2.26 -14.27
C ASP A 166 -9.93 -1.84 -15.57
N ALA A 167 -10.08 -0.53 -15.80
CA ALA A 167 -10.66 -0.02 -17.05
C ALA A 167 -9.81 -0.39 -18.29
N LEU A 168 -8.48 -0.25 -18.18
CA LEU A 168 -7.55 -0.63 -19.26
C LEU A 168 -7.55 -2.15 -19.48
N HIS A 169 -7.64 -2.94 -18.42
CA HIS A 169 -7.72 -4.39 -18.51
C HIS A 169 -9.02 -4.83 -19.22
N GLY A 170 -10.16 -4.26 -18.82
CA GLY A 170 -11.44 -4.48 -19.48
C GLY A 170 -11.46 -4.06 -20.95
N ALA A 171 -10.68 -3.03 -21.31
CA ALA A 171 -10.51 -2.57 -22.69
C ALA A 171 -9.46 -3.39 -23.49
N GLY A 172 -8.88 -4.44 -22.91
CA GLY A 172 -7.87 -5.29 -23.56
C GLY A 172 -6.54 -4.58 -23.85
N LEU A 173 -6.21 -3.54 -23.06
CA LEU A 173 -4.98 -2.77 -23.21
C LEU A 173 -3.85 -3.24 -22.31
N VAL A 174 -4.19 -3.89 -21.20
CA VAL A 174 -3.22 -4.47 -20.27
C VAL A 174 -3.65 -5.88 -19.86
N LYS A 175 -2.69 -6.73 -19.51
CA LYS A 175 -2.92 -8.05 -18.90
C LYS A 175 -2.11 -8.22 -17.63
N ALA A 176 -2.66 -8.92 -16.64
CA ALA A 176 -1.91 -9.37 -15.47
C ALA A 176 -1.07 -10.60 -15.81
#